data_AF-A0A2K1Q8K8-F1
#
_entry.id   AF-A0A2K1Q8K8-F1
#
_cell.length_a   1.000
_cell.length_b   1.000
_cell.length_c   1.000
_cell.angle_alpha   90.00
_cell.angle_beta   90.00
_cell.angle_gamma   90.00
#
_symmetry.space_group_name_H-M   'P 1'
#
loop_
_entity.id
_entity.type
_entity.pdbx_description
1 polymer ?
#
loop_
_entity_poly.entity_id
_entity_poly.type
_entity_poly.pdbx_seq_one_letter_code
_entity_poly.pdbx_strand_id
1 'polypeptide(L)'
;MKYNRKEILLISLLFATAFNSFADEFKSRDTASNSMTGVFPVRDPVFDIPSNDFKPWSIGVRYLIMADPQAWRMGQGPGSPDPNSSKTASQWEDFNREVVLGINSKIYDLNIKYGIINGDITEFGRDSQLKSYHTVYDRLAVPVMLGYGNHDYERNVRDCTRPEYLDFSTNACAYMMLGHLGSLTSNYSHKLKNFSIDSARKESDLLLGSQAYSWDEDSPESGKVHFVQLHLAPTYSVYINNSFAHLRYFITDSLSWLRHDLDHARLRGANHIFVNFHALEWINEATDYEKQVLKAIFDEYKVSAVFVGHTHYPAVTYHHLFGNVPVYTSGALYAGYFDILNVKKDSFQVQSYRVTDDKVTMIYDRGDFIKPAPPPKCYRPGEYVPAGHFVRTELIPDENQTFLLRQVKTSNALDANAEGDVYTNKLNTANPYMRWKLQHMWTDSNNEKYYKIIHVKDNKVLDGDSKGNIYTRQWNGGAYQYWALLKYSYGGIIQLRSLGTKRILDANAGRDVYGTNSTLKFTNNYQNWELTDLQGNSVPAVRYFKAKRADSSSNPLPNRDNSDQYWEYAGEKGITKAAPCI
;
A
#
# COMPACT_ATOMS: atom_id res chain seq x y z
N MET A 1 49.28 1.25 28.47
CA MET A 1 49.04 0.00 29.22
C MET A 1 49.56 -1.16 28.37
N LYS A 2 50.58 -1.89 28.84
CA LYS A 2 51.14 -3.06 28.15
C LYS A 2 50.38 -4.30 28.63
N TYR A 3 49.48 -4.83 27.81
CA TYR A 3 48.83 -6.11 28.10
C TYR A 3 49.81 -7.26 27.81
N ASN A 4 49.83 -8.22 28.72
CA ASN A 4 50.77 -9.35 28.70
C ASN A 4 50.29 -10.38 27.66
N ARG A 5 51.21 -11.00 26.90
CA ARG A 5 50.91 -11.96 25.82
C ARG A 5 50.05 -13.15 26.26
N LYS A 6 49.99 -13.46 27.57
CA LYS A 6 49.13 -14.52 28.13
C LYS A 6 47.64 -14.14 28.21
N GLU A 7 47.28 -12.86 28.34
CA GLU A 7 45.88 -12.43 28.39
C GLU A 7 45.24 -12.39 27.00
N ILE A 8 46.02 -12.07 25.96
CA ILE A 8 45.56 -12.10 24.55
C ILE A 8 45.29 -13.55 24.10
N LEU A 9 46.07 -14.52 24.59
CA LEU A 9 45.85 -15.94 24.27
C LEU A 9 44.60 -16.51 24.98
N LEU A 10 44.30 -16.03 26.20
CA LEU A 10 43.11 -16.47 26.94
C LEU A 10 41.81 -15.94 26.31
N ILE A 11 41.82 -14.69 25.82
CA ILE A 11 40.70 -14.11 25.07
C ILE A 11 40.50 -14.85 23.74
N SER A 12 41.58 -15.18 23.03
CA SER A 12 41.50 -15.93 21.76
C SER A 12 40.97 -17.37 21.94
N LEU A 13 41.30 -18.04 23.05
CA LEU A 13 40.75 -19.37 23.36
C LEU A 13 39.27 -19.31 23.76
N LEU A 14 38.85 -18.28 24.53
CA LEU A 14 37.45 -18.09 24.91
C LEU A 14 36.55 -17.80 23.70
N PHE A 15 37.05 -17.06 22.70
CA PHE A 15 36.33 -16.83 21.43
C PHE A 15 36.22 -18.09 20.55
N ALA A 16 37.22 -18.98 20.57
CA ALA A 16 37.19 -20.22 19.78
C ALA A 16 36.20 -21.26 20.34
N THR A 17 36.06 -21.35 21.66
CA THR A 17 35.08 -22.26 22.29
C THR A 17 33.63 -21.76 22.18
N ALA A 18 33.40 -20.43 22.17
CA ALA A 18 32.07 -19.86 21.96
C ALA A 18 31.57 -20.05 20.51
N PHE A 19 32.47 -20.00 19.51
CA PHE A 19 32.13 -20.22 18.10
C PHE A 19 31.72 -21.67 17.82
N ASN A 20 32.35 -22.66 18.46
CA ASN A 20 31.99 -24.07 18.26
C ASN A 20 30.64 -24.42 18.93
N SER A 21 30.29 -23.81 20.07
CA SER A 21 28.96 -24.01 20.67
C SER A 21 27.83 -23.33 19.89
N PHE A 22 28.12 -22.25 19.15
CA PHE A 22 27.13 -21.57 18.30
C PHE A 22 26.91 -22.30 16.96
N ALA A 23 27.92 -22.97 16.41
CA ALA A 23 27.81 -23.72 15.16
C ALA A 23 26.93 -24.98 15.27
N ASP A 24 26.93 -25.65 16.43
CA ASP A 24 26.09 -26.83 16.66
C ASP A 24 24.62 -26.46 16.96
N GLU A 25 24.36 -25.28 17.53
CA GLU A 25 22.99 -24.77 17.74
C GLU A 25 22.35 -24.30 16.42
N PHE A 26 23.15 -23.81 15.46
CA PHE A 26 22.69 -23.44 14.11
C PHE A 26 22.26 -24.65 13.26
N LYS A 27 22.98 -25.79 13.33
CA LYS A 27 22.58 -27.02 12.63
C LYS A 27 21.26 -27.62 13.13
N SER A 28 20.87 -27.33 14.37
CA SER A 28 19.62 -27.82 14.96
C SER A 28 18.39 -26.97 14.60
N ARG A 29 18.57 -25.73 14.10
CA ARG A 29 17.45 -24.86 13.68
C ARG A 29 17.09 -25.00 12.20
N ASP A 30 18.04 -25.36 11.34
CA ASP A 30 17.77 -25.71 9.93
C ASP A 30 16.91 -26.98 9.77
N THR A 31 16.79 -27.79 10.82
CA THR A 31 15.95 -29.00 10.81
C THR A 31 14.54 -28.77 11.37
N ALA A 32 14.28 -27.64 12.04
CA ALA A 32 13.00 -27.40 12.71
C ALA A 32 11.98 -26.60 11.85
N SER A 33 12.42 -25.81 10.86
CA SER A 33 11.50 -25.11 9.93
C SER A 33 11.06 -25.97 8.73
N ASN A 34 11.66 -27.16 8.56
CA ASN A 34 11.30 -28.13 7.52
C ASN A 34 10.04 -28.97 7.81
N SER A 35 9.21 -28.60 8.79
CA SER A 35 8.06 -29.40 9.23
C SER A 35 6.67 -28.82 8.97
N MET A 36 6.55 -27.77 8.16
CA MET A 36 5.25 -27.36 7.57
C MET A 36 5.31 -27.19 6.06
N THR A 37 5.94 -28.13 5.37
CA THR A 37 5.68 -28.34 3.94
C THR A 37 4.59 -29.40 3.83
N GLY A 38 3.33 -28.96 3.75
CA GLY A 38 2.30 -29.76 3.11
C GLY A 38 2.71 -29.92 1.64
N VAL A 39 3.48 -30.98 1.35
CA VAL A 39 3.92 -31.33 0.00
C VAL A 39 2.69 -31.71 -0.81
N PHE A 40 2.11 -30.73 -1.51
CA PHE A 40 1.37 -31.02 -2.73
C PHE A 40 2.43 -31.31 -3.80
N PRO A 41 2.45 -32.50 -4.41
CA PRO A 41 3.34 -32.77 -5.52
C PRO A 41 2.86 -31.92 -6.71
N VAL A 42 3.51 -30.78 -6.93
CA VAL A 42 3.44 -30.07 -8.20
C VAL A 42 4.24 -30.91 -9.19
N ARG A 43 3.57 -31.91 -9.80
CA ARG A 43 4.02 -32.43 -11.09
C ARG A 43 4.07 -31.24 -12.03
N ASP A 44 5.15 -31.11 -12.80
CA ASP A 44 5.18 -30.25 -13.98
C ASP A 44 3.87 -30.48 -14.75
N PRO A 45 2.95 -29.50 -14.81
CA PRO A 45 1.88 -29.62 -15.76
C PRO A 45 2.55 -29.39 -17.11
N VAL A 46 2.81 -30.48 -17.81
CA VAL A 46 2.94 -30.47 -19.26
C VAL A 46 1.57 -30.01 -19.77
N PHE A 47 1.38 -28.70 -19.81
CA PHE A 47 0.28 -28.11 -20.55
C PHE A 47 0.67 -28.27 -22.02
N ASP A 48 -0.10 -29.10 -22.73
CA ASP A 48 -0.07 -29.15 -24.19
C ASP A 48 -0.14 -27.72 -24.72
N ILE A 49 0.95 -27.28 -25.35
CA ILE A 49 1.05 -25.99 -26.03
C ILE A 49 0.12 -26.09 -27.24
N PRO A 50 -1.04 -25.40 -27.28
CA PRO A 50 -1.83 -25.36 -28.49
C PRO A 50 -1.02 -24.58 -29.52
N SER A 51 -0.70 -25.22 -30.63
CA SER A 51 0.01 -24.59 -31.75
C SER A 51 -0.79 -23.41 -32.30
N ASN A 52 -0.13 -22.24 -32.32
CA ASN A 52 -0.22 -21.16 -33.30
C ASN A 52 -1.61 -20.66 -33.72
N ASP A 53 -2.09 -19.65 -32.99
CA ASP A 53 -2.53 -18.38 -33.58
C ASP A 53 -2.47 -17.30 -32.49
N PHE A 54 -1.26 -16.81 -32.25
CA PHE A 54 -1.03 -15.73 -31.29
C PHE A 54 -1.68 -14.44 -31.79
N LYS A 55 -2.54 -13.83 -30.96
CA LYS A 55 -3.21 -12.60 -31.37
C LYS A 55 -2.21 -11.45 -31.40
N PRO A 56 -2.11 -10.71 -32.52
CA PRO A 56 -1.27 -9.52 -32.58
C PRO A 56 -1.79 -8.48 -31.57
N TRP A 57 -0.87 -7.67 -31.05
CA TRP A 57 -1.23 -6.56 -30.18
C TRP A 57 -2.16 -5.59 -30.91
N SER A 58 -3.36 -5.37 -30.38
CA SER A 58 -4.13 -4.21 -30.78
C SER A 58 -3.50 -2.92 -30.25
N ILE A 59 -3.94 -1.79 -30.80
CA ILE A 59 -3.54 -0.45 -30.35
C ILE A 59 -3.84 -0.29 -28.85
N GLY A 60 -2.86 0.18 -28.09
CA GLY A 60 -2.88 0.34 -26.64
C GLY A 60 -1.54 0.87 -26.12
N VAL A 61 -1.47 1.20 -24.84
CA VAL A 61 -0.23 1.60 -24.15
C VAL A 61 0.40 0.40 -23.49
N ARG A 62 1.71 0.22 -23.67
CA ARG A 62 2.42 -0.97 -23.24
C ARG A 62 3.39 -0.69 -22.10
N TYR A 63 3.43 -1.62 -21.15
CA TYR A 63 4.25 -1.59 -19.95
C TYR A 63 4.93 -2.95 -19.77
N LEU A 64 6.14 -2.97 -19.23
CA LEU A 64 6.77 -4.22 -18.78
C LEU A 64 6.35 -4.52 -17.35
N ILE A 65 5.98 -5.77 -17.09
CA ILE A 65 5.80 -6.29 -15.74
C ILE A 65 6.77 -7.46 -15.57
N MET A 66 7.57 -7.39 -14.51
CA MET A 66 8.69 -8.29 -14.28
C MET A 66 8.77 -8.61 -12.79
N ALA A 67 9.49 -9.66 -12.43
CA ALA A 67 9.81 -10.01 -11.05
C ALA A 67 11.11 -10.81 -10.98
N ASP A 68 11.66 -10.93 -9.78
CA ASP A 68 12.74 -11.86 -9.46
C ASP A 68 13.98 -11.75 -10.38
N PRO A 69 14.63 -10.57 -10.53
CA PRO A 69 16.00 -10.52 -11.01
C PRO A 69 16.94 -11.39 -10.16
N GLN A 70 16.71 -11.42 -8.85
CA GLN A 70 17.44 -12.17 -7.83
C GLN A 70 18.95 -12.21 -8.09
N ALA A 71 19.59 -11.05 -7.95
CA ALA A 71 21.01 -10.91 -8.26
C ALA A 71 21.87 -12.01 -7.62
N TRP A 72 22.45 -12.82 -8.53
CA TRP A 72 23.29 -14.02 -8.42
C TRP A 72 22.62 -15.40 -8.31
N ARG A 73 21.29 -15.49 -8.47
CA ARG A 73 20.59 -16.77 -8.61
C ARG A 73 20.70 -17.34 -10.02
N MET A 74 21.24 -18.55 -10.15
CA MET A 74 21.44 -19.23 -11.44
C MET A 74 20.55 -20.45 -11.66
N GLY A 75 19.54 -20.67 -10.81
CA GLY A 75 18.65 -21.84 -10.89
C GLY A 75 17.81 -22.07 -9.64
N GLN A 76 17.02 -23.14 -9.66
CA GLN A 76 16.23 -23.64 -8.54
C GLN A 76 16.56 -25.11 -8.28
N GLY A 77 16.58 -25.51 -7.00
CA GLY A 77 16.66 -26.91 -6.58
C GLY A 77 18.06 -27.52 -6.47
N PRO A 78 18.13 -28.82 -6.11
CA PRO A 78 19.39 -29.52 -5.86
C PRO A 78 20.34 -29.49 -7.06
N GLY A 79 21.58 -29.05 -6.83
CA GLY A 79 22.60 -28.94 -7.87
C GLY A 79 22.73 -27.53 -8.50
N SER A 80 21.81 -26.61 -8.18
CA SER A 80 22.02 -25.19 -8.50
C SER A 80 23.21 -24.63 -7.71
N PRO A 81 24.06 -23.78 -8.31
CA PRO A 81 25.11 -23.07 -7.59
C PRO A 81 24.53 -22.25 -6.42
N ASP A 82 25.33 -22.09 -5.35
CA ASP A 82 24.97 -21.24 -4.22
C ASP A 82 24.66 -19.81 -4.71
N PRO A 83 23.41 -19.33 -4.59
CA PRO A 83 23.00 -18.04 -5.13
C PRO A 83 23.54 -16.86 -4.31
N ASN A 84 24.15 -17.14 -3.15
CA ASN A 84 24.83 -16.15 -2.32
C ASN A 84 26.34 -16.07 -2.56
N SER A 85 26.87 -16.89 -3.45
CA SER A 85 28.30 -16.97 -3.77
C SER A 85 28.69 -15.92 -4.81
N SER A 86 29.74 -15.14 -4.54
CA SER A 86 30.32 -14.23 -5.52
C SER A 86 30.98 -14.93 -6.72
N LYS A 87 30.93 -16.26 -6.80
CA LYS A 87 31.37 -17.02 -7.97
C LYS A 87 30.30 -17.07 -9.06
N THR A 88 29.02 -16.95 -8.70
CA THR A 88 27.88 -17.02 -9.65
C THR A 88 27.56 -15.67 -10.26
N ALA A 89 27.96 -14.58 -9.61
CA ALA A 89 28.92 -13.69 -10.24
C ALA A 89 28.63 -13.26 -11.70
N SER A 90 29.75 -13.13 -12.41
CA SER A 90 29.78 -12.91 -13.85
C SER A 90 28.73 -13.71 -14.61
N GLN A 91 28.47 -14.98 -14.27
CA GLN A 91 27.51 -15.81 -14.99
C GLN A 91 26.08 -15.25 -14.97
N TRP A 92 25.62 -14.77 -13.81
CA TRP A 92 24.31 -14.12 -13.69
C TRP A 92 24.29 -12.79 -14.43
N GLU A 93 25.35 -12.00 -14.32
CA GLU A 93 25.45 -10.72 -15.05
C GLU A 93 25.40 -10.94 -16.56
N ASP A 94 26.17 -11.90 -17.07
CA ASP A 94 26.27 -12.22 -18.49
C ASP A 94 24.91 -12.71 -19.02
N PHE A 95 24.27 -13.65 -18.31
CA PHE A 95 22.94 -14.12 -18.68
C PHE A 95 21.90 -12.98 -18.69
N ASN A 96 21.85 -12.18 -17.62
CA ASN A 96 20.83 -11.13 -17.51
C ASN A 96 21.11 -9.92 -18.40
N ARG A 97 22.36 -9.72 -18.88
CA ARG A 97 22.63 -8.77 -19.97
C ARG A 97 21.92 -9.19 -21.25
N GLU A 98 21.93 -10.48 -21.59
CA GLU A 98 21.19 -10.99 -22.74
C GLU A 98 19.67 -10.87 -22.53
N VAL A 99 19.19 -11.13 -21.31
CA VAL A 99 17.78 -10.86 -20.95
C VAL A 99 17.42 -9.39 -21.19
N VAL A 100 18.24 -8.45 -20.73
CA VAL A 100 18.03 -7.00 -20.95
C VAL A 100 18.09 -6.64 -22.43
N LEU A 101 19.00 -7.21 -23.23
CA LEU A 101 19.06 -7.00 -24.67
C LEU A 101 17.77 -7.49 -25.35
N GLY A 102 17.30 -8.69 -24.97
CA GLY A 102 16.03 -9.23 -25.43
C GLY A 102 14.85 -8.33 -25.07
N ILE A 103 14.75 -7.87 -23.82
CA ILE A 103 13.68 -6.95 -23.39
C ILE A 103 13.77 -5.62 -24.17
N ASN A 104 14.96 -5.07 -24.35
CA ASN A 104 15.19 -3.83 -25.10
C ASN A 104 14.72 -3.95 -26.55
N SER A 105 14.91 -5.11 -27.20
CA SER A 105 14.35 -5.34 -28.53
C SER A 105 12.83 -5.15 -28.55
N LYS A 106 12.12 -5.67 -27.54
CA LYS A 106 10.66 -5.49 -27.41
C LYS A 106 10.24 -4.09 -27.01
N ILE A 107 11.04 -3.40 -26.19
CA ILE A 107 10.81 -2.00 -25.89
C ILE A 107 10.76 -1.18 -27.18
N TYR A 108 11.73 -1.35 -28.07
CA TYR A 108 11.79 -0.61 -29.33
C TYR A 108 10.69 -1.05 -30.32
N ASP A 109 10.51 -2.37 -30.50
CA ASP A 109 9.51 -2.92 -31.41
C ASP A 109 8.08 -2.47 -31.05
N LEU A 110 7.78 -2.38 -29.75
CA LEU A 110 6.43 -2.20 -29.24
C LEU A 110 6.19 -0.83 -28.60
N ASN A 111 7.20 0.04 -28.60
CA ASN A 111 7.16 1.35 -27.96
C ASN A 111 6.67 1.28 -26.50
N ILE A 112 7.32 0.45 -25.70
CA ILE A 112 6.97 0.25 -24.28
C ILE A 112 7.38 1.51 -23.49
N LYS A 113 6.50 1.98 -22.61
CA LYS A 113 6.68 3.25 -21.89
C LYS A 113 7.64 3.17 -20.71
N TYR A 114 7.52 2.13 -19.89
CA TYR A 114 8.34 1.85 -18.71
C TYR A 114 8.14 0.41 -18.23
N GLY A 115 8.94 0.00 -17.25
CA GLY A 115 8.80 -1.29 -16.56
C GLY A 115 8.51 -1.18 -15.07
N ILE A 116 7.96 -2.27 -14.53
CA ILE A 116 7.79 -2.51 -13.10
C ILE A 116 8.49 -3.82 -12.77
N ILE A 117 9.38 -3.83 -11.77
CA ILE A 117 9.97 -5.06 -11.23
C ILE A 117 9.40 -5.28 -9.84
N ASN A 118 8.69 -6.38 -9.66
CA ASN A 118 7.87 -6.64 -8.50
C ASN A 118 8.58 -7.51 -7.45
N GLY A 119 9.68 -6.99 -6.90
CA GLY A 119 10.41 -7.62 -5.80
C GLY A 119 11.47 -8.61 -6.22
N ASP A 120 12.23 -9.02 -5.20
CA ASP A 120 13.37 -9.93 -5.26
C ASP A 120 14.42 -9.47 -6.26
N ILE A 121 14.81 -8.20 -6.16
CA ILE A 121 15.89 -7.63 -6.99
C ILE A 121 17.26 -8.16 -6.59
N THR A 122 17.40 -8.62 -5.35
CA THR A 122 18.57 -9.29 -4.80
C THR A 122 18.22 -10.68 -4.30
N GLU A 123 19.22 -11.56 -4.18
CA GLU A 123 19.03 -12.85 -3.51
C GLU A 123 19.00 -12.72 -1.97
N PHE A 124 19.65 -11.71 -1.38
CA PHE A 124 19.75 -11.60 0.07
C PHE A 124 20.04 -10.17 0.58
N GLY A 125 19.61 -9.16 -0.17
CA GLY A 125 19.72 -7.75 0.21
C GLY A 125 21.14 -7.23 0.45
N ARG A 126 22.18 -7.85 -0.13
CA ARG A 126 23.57 -7.42 0.05
C ARG A 126 23.99 -6.40 -1.01
N ASP A 127 24.86 -5.47 -0.65
CA ASP A 127 25.36 -4.40 -1.53
C ASP A 127 25.93 -4.89 -2.85
N SER A 128 26.70 -5.98 -2.83
CA SER A 128 27.29 -6.56 -4.05
C SER A 128 26.23 -7.07 -5.02
N GLN A 129 25.12 -7.60 -4.52
CA GLN A 129 24.00 -8.10 -5.32
C GLN A 129 23.19 -6.92 -5.86
N LEU A 130 22.95 -5.90 -5.03
CA LEU A 130 22.29 -4.67 -5.48
C LEU A 130 23.11 -3.95 -6.57
N LYS A 131 24.44 -3.91 -6.42
CA LYS A 131 25.35 -3.40 -7.46
C LYS A 131 25.28 -4.26 -8.75
N SER A 132 25.23 -5.58 -8.58
CA SER A 132 24.83 -6.60 -9.55
C SER A 132 23.65 -6.16 -10.40
N TYR A 133 22.54 -5.99 -9.72
CA TYR A 133 21.27 -5.56 -10.27
C TYR A 133 21.42 -4.27 -11.08
N HIS A 134 21.97 -3.19 -10.52
CA HIS A 134 22.11 -1.91 -11.22
C HIS A 134 23.03 -2.00 -12.44
N THR A 135 24.11 -2.78 -12.35
CA THR A 135 25.06 -2.98 -13.46
C THR A 135 24.40 -3.58 -14.70
N VAL A 136 23.33 -4.34 -14.52
CA VAL A 136 22.58 -5.01 -15.58
C VAL A 136 21.32 -4.23 -15.95
N TYR A 137 20.43 -4.00 -14.99
CA TYR A 137 19.07 -3.52 -15.25
C TYR A 137 18.94 -2.01 -15.43
N ASP A 138 19.92 -1.20 -15.00
CA ASP A 138 19.94 0.24 -15.36
C ASP A 138 20.17 0.45 -16.87
N ARG A 139 20.47 -0.63 -17.63
CA ARG A 139 20.59 -0.63 -19.09
C ARG A 139 19.28 -0.92 -19.82
N LEU A 140 18.18 -1.14 -19.11
CA LEU A 140 16.86 -1.17 -19.73
C LEU A 140 16.59 0.18 -20.40
N ALA A 141 16.08 0.15 -21.62
CA ALA A 141 15.89 1.33 -22.46
C ALA A 141 14.74 2.24 -21.99
N VAL A 142 14.13 1.93 -20.84
CA VAL A 142 13.02 2.67 -20.24
C VAL A 142 13.20 2.77 -18.72
N PRO A 143 12.55 3.75 -18.05
CA PRO A 143 12.53 3.82 -16.60
C PRO A 143 11.90 2.57 -15.97
N VAL A 144 12.32 2.24 -14.74
CA VAL A 144 11.80 1.11 -13.97
C VAL A 144 11.33 1.55 -12.58
N MET A 145 10.14 1.11 -12.21
CA MET A 145 9.58 1.24 -10.86
C MET A 145 9.79 -0.05 -10.08
N LEU A 146 10.38 0.06 -8.89
CA LEU A 146 10.78 -1.10 -8.09
C LEU A 146 9.79 -1.42 -6.96
N GLY A 147 9.40 -2.68 -6.89
CA GLY A 147 8.86 -3.36 -5.72
C GLY A 147 9.94 -4.18 -5.04
N TYR A 148 9.72 -4.53 -3.78
CA TYR A 148 10.67 -5.29 -2.96
C TYR A 148 9.99 -6.57 -2.50
N GLY A 149 10.74 -7.67 -2.51
CA GLY A 149 10.26 -8.99 -2.13
C GLY A 149 10.89 -9.50 -0.84
N ASN A 150 10.69 -10.79 -0.56
CA ASN A 150 11.16 -11.39 0.67
C ASN A 150 12.69 -11.55 0.71
N HIS A 151 13.36 -11.69 -0.43
CA HIS A 151 14.82 -11.75 -0.52
C HIS A 151 15.48 -10.36 -0.38
N ASP A 152 14.73 -9.28 -0.57
CA ASP A 152 15.27 -7.92 -0.45
C ASP A 152 15.33 -7.43 1.00
N TYR A 153 14.34 -7.75 1.83
CA TYR A 153 14.35 -7.24 3.21
C TYR A 153 13.70 -8.15 4.25
N GLU A 154 12.62 -8.88 3.96
CA GLU A 154 11.91 -9.67 4.98
C GLU A 154 12.78 -10.79 5.57
N ARG A 155 13.37 -11.65 4.73
CA ARG A 155 14.27 -12.73 5.19
C ARG A 155 15.57 -12.20 5.78
N ASN A 156 15.93 -10.95 5.48
CA ASN A 156 17.15 -10.33 5.96
C ASN A 156 16.98 -9.71 7.37
N VAL A 157 15.76 -9.72 7.92
CA VAL A 157 15.49 -9.26 9.28
C VAL A 157 16.10 -10.23 10.28
N ARG A 158 17.04 -9.73 11.08
CA ARG A 158 17.82 -10.45 12.08
C ARG A 158 18.70 -11.58 11.53
N ASP A 159 18.98 -11.57 10.23
CA ASP A 159 19.69 -12.65 9.55
C ASP A 159 20.90 -12.19 8.71
N CYS A 160 21.21 -10.88 8.70
CA CYS A 160 22.28 -10.36 7.85
C CYS A 160 23.06 -9.22 8.50
N THR A 161 24.37 -9.43 8.67
CA THR A 161 25.36 -8.42 9.09
C THR A 161 26.21 -7.97 7.91
N ARG A 162 26.85 -6.80 8.02
CA ARG A 162 27.77 -6.26 7.00
C ARG A 162 29.13 -5.88 7.61
N PRO A 163 29.96 -6.86 8.01
CA PRO A 163 31.25 -6.62 8.66
C PRO A 163 32.21 -5.76 7.82
N GLU A 164 32.10 -5.83 6.49
CA GLU A 164 32.90 -5.04 5.55
C GLU A 164 32.63 -3.52 5.65
N TYR A 165 31.52 -3.12 6.27
CA TYR A 165 31.18 -1.75 6.62
C TYR A 165 31.22 -1.49 8.14
N LEU A 166 31.78 -2.43 8.92
CA LEU A 166 31.75 -2.43 10.40
C LEU A 166 30.33 -2.37 10.99
N ASP A 167 29.33 -2.81 10.23
CA ASP A 167 27.93 -2.92 10.68
C ASP A 167 27.65 -4.37 11.10
N PHE A 168 27.72 -4.61 12.41
CA PHE A 168 27.45 -5.91 13.01
C PHE A 168 25.99 -6.08 13.43
N SER A 169 25.10 -5.17 13.02
CA SER A 169 23.66 -5.33 13.21
C SER A 169 23.17 -6.53 12.40
N THR A 170 22.38 -7.41 13.01
CA THR A 170 21.77 -8.54 12.29
C THR A 170 20.66 -8.10 11.33
N ASN A 171 20.32 -6.81 11.29
CA ASN A 171 19.38 -6.20 10.35
C ASN A 171 20.07 -5.38 9.25
N ALA A 172 21.41 -5.44 9.13
CA ALA A 172 22.18 -4.52 8.29
C ALA A 172 21.72 -4.51 6.82
N CYS A 173 21.40 -5.67 6.26
CA CYS A 173 21.00 -5.81 4.85
C CYS A 173 19.56 -5.33 4.62
N ALA A 174 18.60 -5.73 5.46
CA ALA A 174 17.24 -5.21 5.41
C ALA A 174 17.20 -3.68 5.57
N TYR A 175 18.01 -3.15 6.49
CA TYR A 175 18.14 -1.71 6.73
C TYR A 175 18.68 -0.96 5.50
N MET A 176 19.74 -1.50 4.87
CA MET A 176 20.31 -0.91 3.64
C MET A 176 19.29 -0.89 2.52
N MET A 177 18.59 -2.00 2.30
CA MET A 177 17.60 -2.13 1.24
C MET A 177 16.45 -1.12 1.44
N LEU A 178 15.96 -0.93 2.67
CA LEU A 178 14.96 0.11 2.97
C LEU A 178 15.48 1.54 2.75
N GLY A 179 16.75 1.80 3.04
CA GLY A 179 17.39 3.09 2.70
C GLY A 179 17.48 3.33 1.20
N HIS A 180 17.76 2.29 0.42
CA HIS A 180 17.71 2.35 -1.04
C HIS A 180 16.29 2.62 -1.55
N LEU A 181 15.28 1.93 -1.00
CA LEU A 181 13.88 2.15 -1.35
C LEU A 181 13.43 3.59 -1.07
N GLY A 182 13.78 4.14 0.09
CA GLY A 182 13.48 5.54 0.42
C GLY A 182 14.10 6.54 -0.56
N SER A 183 15.30 6.23 -1.06
CA SER A 183 15.99 7.07 -2.05
C SER A 183 15.32 7.00 -3.43
N LEU A 184 14.88 5.80 -3.85
CA LEU A 184 14.13 5.59 -5.10
C LEU A 184 12.78 6.31 -5.07
N THR A 185 12.00 6.11 -4.02
CA THR A 185 10.66 6.70 -3.92
C THR A 185 10.70 8.22 -3.80
N SER A 186 11.74 8.78 -3.16
CA SER A 186 11.99 10.22 -3.20
C SER A 186 12.18 10.71 -4.64
N ASN A 187 12.93 10.01 -5.48
CA ASN A 187 13.13 10.36 -6.88
C ASN A 187 11.81 10.25 -7.68
N TYR A 188 11.05 9.18 -7.47
CA TYR A 188 9.75 8.98 -8.10
C TYR A 188 8.75 10.09 -7.78
N SER A 189 8.76 10.60 -6.54
CA SER A 189 7.85 11.68 -6.11
C SER A 189 7.96 12.96 -6.93
N HIS A 190 9.11 13.21 -7.57
CA HIS A 190 9.34 14.39 -8.40
C HIS A 190 9.02 14.15 -9.88
N LYS A 191 8.83 12.90 -10.30
CA LYS A 191 8.70 12.50 -11.71
C LYS A 191 7.33 11.95 -12.05
N LEU A 192 6.70 11.25 -11.12
CA LEU A 192 5.45 10.53 -11.36
C LEU A 192 4.24 11.42 -11.06
N LYS A 193 3.23 11.35 -11.94
CA LYS A 193 2.00 12.13 -11.83
C LYS A 193 1.12 11.56 -10.72
N ASN A 194 0.56 12.44 -9.89
CA ASN A 194 -0.30 12.09 -8.76
C ASN A 194 0.35 11.03 -7.84
N PHE A 195 1.67 11.15 -7.64
CA PHE A 195 2.42 10.25 -6.79
C PHE A 195 1.91 10.29 -5.36
N SER A 196 1.70 9.12 -4.78
CA SER A 196 1.28 8.93 -3.39
C SER A 196 2.18 7.88 -2.75
N ILE A 197 2.55 8.05 -1.48
CA ILE A 197 3.37 7.12 -0.73
C ILE A 197 2.90 7.00 0.72
N ASP A 198 2.91 5.77 1.23
CA ASP A 198 2.63 5.45 2.63
C ASP A 198 3.91 5.49 3.47
N SER A 199 4.38 6.71 3.77
CA SER A 199 5.58 6.91 4.58
C SER A 199 5.46 8.19 5.39
N ALA A 200 5.76 8.11 6.70
CA ALA A 200 5.70 9.24 7.62
C ALA A 200 6.84 9.18 8.64
N ARG A 201 7.48 10.33 8.88
CA ARG A 201 8.57 10.46 9.85
C ARG A 201 8.01 10.84 11.23
N LYS A 202 7.79 9.84 12.09
CA LYS A 202 7.17 10.02 13.42
C LYS A 202 8.08 10.78 14.38
N GLU A 203 9.35 10.40 14.43
CA GLU A 203 10.44 11.01 15.21
C GLU A 203 11.62 11.31 14.28
N SER A 204 12.64 12.06 14.74
CA SER A 204 13.84 12.31 13.92
C SER A 204 14.48 11.01 13.41
N ASP A 205 14.29 9.92 14.16
CA ASP A 205 14.95 8.64 14.00
C ASP A 205 13.96 7.47 13.75
N LEU A 206 12.68 7.72 13.43
CA LEU A 206 11.69 6.68 13.12
C LEU A 206 10.88 7.01 11.86
N LEU A 207 10.99 6.15 10.86
CA LEU A 207 10.15 6.13 9.67
C LEU A 207 9.07 5.06 9.81
N LEU A 208 7.81 5.43 9.63
CA LEU A 208 6.64 4.58 9.79
C LEU A 208 5.84 4.52 8.48
N GLY A 209 5.26 3.37 8.17
CA GLY A 209 4.43 3.16 6.97
C GLY A 209 4.88 1.96 6.14
N SER A 210 4.01 1.46 5.28
CA SER A 210 4.30 0.32 4.39
C SER A 210 5.37 0.61 3.33
N GLN A 211 5.71 1.89 3.12
CA GLN A 211 6.52 2.39 2.00
C GLN A 211 5.87 2.17 0.62
N ALA A 212 4.66 1.58 0.57
CA ALA A 212 3.89 1.40 -0.64
C ALA A 212 3.66 2.75 -1.34
N TYR A 213 3.65 2.72 -2.67
CA TYR A 213 3.47 3.92 -3.46
C TYR A 213 2.62 3.68 -4.71
N SER A 214 2.09 4.75 -5.27
CA SER A 214 1.24 4.70 -6.47
C SER A 214 1.45 5.92 -7.36
N TRP A 215 0.98 5.81 -8.60
CA TRP A 215 1.02 6.88 -9.58
C TRP A 215 -0.05 6.71 -10.66
N ASP A 216 -0.35 7.81 -11.35
CA ASP A 216 -1.25 7.82 -12.50
C ASP A 216 -0.47 7.90 -13.81
N GLU A 217 -1.01 7.23 -14.83
CA GLU A 217 -0.68 7.42 -16.23
C GLU A 217 -1.90 7.83 -17.03
N ASP A 218 -1.69 8.62 -18.08
CA ASP A 218 -2.78 9.18 -18.88
C ASP A 218 -2.41 9.09 -20.36
N SER A 219 -3.30 8.52 -21.16
CA SER A 219 -3.15 8.47 -22.61
C SER A 219 -4.52 8.39 -23.29
N PRO A 220 -4.66 8.90 -24.53
CA PRO A 220 -5.87 8.71 -25.33
C PRO A 220 -6.25 7.24 -25.56
N GLU A 221 -5.27 6.36 -25.70
CA GLU A 221 -5.44 4.94 -26.03
C GLU A 221 -5.86 4.10 -24.82
N SER A 222 -5.32 4.37 -23.63
CA SER A 222 -5.61 3.63 -22.39
C SER A 222 -6.60 4.33 -21.45
N GLY A 223 -6.81 5.63 -21.63
CA GLY A 223 -7.42 6.49 -20.63
C GLY A 223 -6.49 6.68 -19.42
N LYS A 224 -7.08 7.00 -18.26
CA LYS A 224 -6.31 7.10 -17.02
C LYS A 224 -6.07 5.73 -16.41
N VAL A 225 -4.82 5.38 -16.18
CA VAL A 225 -4.40 4.13 -15.53
C VAL A 225 -3.77 4.48 -14.19
N HIS A 226 -4.12 3.76 -13.14
CA HIS A 226 -3.53 3.93 -11.82
C HIS A 226 -2.76 2.67 -11.43
N PHE A 227 -1.50 2.81 -11.07
CA PHE A 227 -0.63 1.73 -10.65
C PHE A 227 -0.30 1.86 -9.18
N VAL A 228 -0.27 0.72 -8.48
CA VAL A 228 0.09 0.64 -7.06
C VAL A 228 1.18 -0.40 -6.87
N GLN A 229 2.20 -0.10 -6.06
CA GLN A 229 3.26 -1.02 -5.65
C GLN A 229 3.26 -1.15 -4.12
N LEU A 230 2.96 -2.35 -3.61
CA LEU A 230 2.82 -2.64 -2.18
C LEU A 230 4.02 -3.41 -1.58
N HIS A 231 5.08 -3.61 -2.36
CA HIS A 231 6.26 -4.41 -1.97
C HIS A 231 5.89 -5.86 -1.69
N LEU A 232 6.20 -6.41 -0.50
CA LEU A 232 6.04 -7.83 -0.23
C LEU A 232 4.58 -8.29 -0.28
N ALA A 233 3.74 -7.69 0.57
CA ALA A 233 2.33 -8.04 0.70
C ALA A 233 1.54 -6.91 1.37
N PRO A 234 0.22 -6.76 1.09
CA PRO A 234 -0.61 -5.68 1.63
C PRO A 234 -0.74 -5.67 3.16
N THR A 235 -0.52 -6.80 3.83
CA THR A 235 -0.69 -6.98 5.27
C THR A 235 0.63 -7.12 6.02
N TYR A 236 1.76 -7.07 5.31
CA TYR A 236 3.06 -7.26 5.92
C TYR A 236 3.41 -6.13 6.90
N SER A 237 3.95 -6.48 8.07
CA SER A 237 4.37 -5.53 9.09
C SER A 237 5.62 -6.04 9.81
N VAL A 238 6.62 -5.18 9.99
CA VAL A 238 7.86 -5.52 10.72
C VAL A 238 8.53 -4.29 11.29
N TYR A 239 9.16 -4.46 12.45
CA TYR A 239 10.03 -3.44 13.04
C TYR A 239 11.50 -3.78 12.79
N ILE A 240 12.22 -2.84 12.18
CA ILE A 240 13.63 -2.98 11.81
C ILE A 240 14.41 -1.83 12.45
N ASN A 241 15.35 -2.20 13.31
CA ASN A 241 16.34 -1.29 13.89
C ASN A 241 17.74 -1.69 13.43
N ASN A 242 18.70 -0.78 13.56
CA ASN A 242 20.10 -1.08 13.31
C ASN A 242 20.93 -0.50 14.46
N SER A 243 21.74 -1.32 15.12
CA SER A 243 22.55 -0.90 16.28
C SER A 243 23.61 0.17 15.95
N PHE A 244 23.92 0.35 14.66
CA PHE A 244 24.91 1.29 14.15
C PHE A 244 24.28 2.46 13.37
N ALA A 245 22.96 2.50 13.26
CA ALA A 245 22.25 3.60 12.60
C ALA A 245 21.21 4.23 13.53
N HIS A 246 21.04 5.54 13.40
CA HIS A 246 20.04 6.26 14.19
C HIS A 246 18.61 5.97 13.69
N LEU A 247 18.41 5.92 12.37
CA LEU A 247 17.07 5.71 11.81
C LEU A 247 16.58 4.28 12.07
N ARG A 248 15.30 4.17 12.39
CA ARG A 248 14.56 2.94 12.62
C ARG A 248 13.39 2.91 11.64
N TYR A 249 13.02 1.73 11.18
CA TYR A 249 11.87 1.53 10.29
C TYR A 249 10.81 0.72 11.01
N PHE A 250 9.57 1.20 10.94
CA PHE A 250 8.40 0.40 11.27
C PHE A 250 7.52 0.27 10.04
N ILE A 251 7.75 -0.82 9.31
CA ILE A 251 6.92 -1.23 8.18
C ILE A 251 5.58 -1.72 8.73
N THR A 252 4.50 -1.18 8.21
CA THR A 252 3.12 -1.53 8.61
C THR A 252 2.35 -2.04 7.40
N ASP A 253 1.17 -2.62 7.61
CA ASP A 253 0.22 -2.93 6.52
C ASP A 253 -0.06 -1.70 5.62
N SER A 254 -0.52 -1.91 4.40
CA SER A 254 -0.86 -0.83 3.46
C SER A 254 -2.37 -0.59 3.33
N LEU A 255 -3.22 -1.33 4.05
CA LEU A 255 -4.67 -1.39 3.80
C LEU A 255 -5.36 -0.03 3.93
N SER A 256 -5.02 0.74 4.96
CA SER A 256 -5.61 2.07 5.20
C SER A 256 -5.24 3.05 4.10
N TRP A 257 -3.95 3.07 3.72
CA TRP A 257 -3.45 3.93 2.66
C TRP A 257 -4.00 3.50 1.30
N LEU A 258 -3.98 2.20 0.98
CA LEU A 258 -4.47 1.64 -0.28
C LEU A 258 -5.93 2.03 -0.51
N ARG A 259 -6.78 1.89 0.52
CA ARG A 259 -8.19 2.30 0.42
C ARG A 259 -8.33 3.78 0.05
N HIS A 260 -7.60 4.64 0.74
CA HIS A 260 -7.64 6.08 0.51
C HIS A 260 -7.09 6.45 -0.87
N ASP A 261 -6.02 5.79 -1.29
CA ASP A 261 -5.38 6.01 -2.57
C ASP A 261 -6.27 5.61 -3.76
N LEU A 262 -6.93 4.45 -3.67
CA LEU A 262 -7.86 3.99 -4.71
C LEU A 262 -9.16 4.83 -4.76
N ASP A 263 -9.61 5.37 -3.62
CA ASP A 263 -10.70 6.35 -3.57
C ASP A 263 -10.35 7.56 -4.43
N HIS A 264 -9.16 8.13 -4.19
CA HIS A 264 -8.68 9.26 -4.97
C HIS A 264 -8.45 8.91 -6.44
N ALA A 265 -7.92 7.72 -6.75
CA ALA A 265 -7.75 7.28 -8.14
C ALA A 265 -9.08 7.24 -8.89
N ARG A 266 -10.15 6.69 -8.28
CA ARG A 266 -11.48 6.65 -8.88
C ARG A 266 -12.12 8.03 -9.00
N LEU A 267 -11.94 8.89 -8.00
CA LEU A 267 -12.41 10.28 -8.05
C LEU A 267 -11.71 11.10 -9.14
N ARG A 268 -10.44 10.79 -9.44
CA ARG A 268 -9.70 11.35 -10.58
C ARG A 268 -10.08 10.72 -11.92
N GLY A 269 -10.99 9.73 -11.95
CA GLY A 269 -11.45 9.07 -13.16
C GLY A 269 -10.53 7.99 -13.70
N ALA A 270 -9.78 7.28 -12.84
CA ALA A 270 -9.01 6.11 -13.27
C ALA A 270 -9.93 5.09 -13.95
N ASN A 271 -9.57 4.66 -15.15
CA ASN A 271 -10.24 3.60 -15.90
C ASN A 271 -9.77 2.23 -15.40
N HIS A 272 -8.45 2.08 -15.29
CA HIS A 272 -7.79 0.85 -14.86
C HIS A 272 -7.06 1.07 -13.53
N ILE A 273 -7.08 0.05 -12.68
CA ILE A 273 -6.28 0.00 -11.45
C ILE A 273 -5.50 -1.31 -11.45
N PHE A 274 -4.18 -1.22 -11.45
CA PHE A 274 -3.29 -2.39 -11.38
C PHE A 274 -2.53 -2.36 -10.05
N VAL A 275 -2.63 -3.45 -9.29
CA VAL A 275 -1.99 -3.58 -7.99
C VAL A 275 -0.84 -4.59 -8.09
N ASN A 276 0.35 -4.19 -7.66
CA ASN A 276 1.55 -5.01 -7.67
C ASN A 276 1.99 -5.30 -6.23
N PHE A 277 2.30 -6.55 -5.93
CA PHE A 277 2.98 -6.96 -4.70
C PHE A 277 3.63 -8.32 -4.89
N HIS A 278 4.69 -8.65 -4.16
CA HIS A 278 5.57 -9.75 -4.50
C HIS A 278 4.95 -11.14 -4.27
N ALA A 279 4.34 -11.37 -3.10
CA ALA A 279 4.10 -12.72 -2.60
C ALA A 279 2.61 -12.96 -2.24
N LEU A 280 1.92 -13.80 -3.02
CA LEU A 280 0.48 -14.05 -2.89
C LEU A 280 0.12 -14.81 -1.62
N GLU A 281 0.96 -15.77 -1.24
CA GLU A 281 0.74 -16.67 -0.11
C GLU A 281 0.73 -15.95 1.25
N TRP A 282 1.35 -14.77 1.34
CA TRP A 282 1.27 -13.90 2.53
C TRP A 282 -0.16 -13.46 2.86
N ILE A 283 -1.06 -13.46 1.89
CA ILE A 283 -2.48 -13.21 2.15
C ILE A 283 -3.07 -14.30 3.05
N ASN A 284 -2.55 -15.53 3.00
CA ASN A 284 -3.04 -16.62 3.86
C ASN A 284 -2.71 -16.37 5.33
N GLU A 285 -1.61 -15.68 5.61
CA GLU A 285 -1.16 -15.30 6.96
C GLU A 285 -1.96 -14.13 7.55
N ALA A 286 -2.65 -13.35 6.71
CA ALA A 286 -3.49 -12.25 7.16
C ALA A 286 -4.66 -12.71 8.04
N THR A 287 -5.04 -11.88 9.00
CA THR A 287 -6.23 -12.10 9.83
C THR A 287 -7.51 -12.04 9.00
N ASP A 288 -8.58 -12.67 9.47
CA ASP A 288 -9.90 -12.61 8.80
C ASP A 288 -10.40 -11.18 8.63
N TYR A 289 -10.09 -10.30 9.58
CA TYR A 289 -10.41 -8.90 9.50
C TYR A 289 -9.67 -8.22 8.34
N GLU A 290 -8.35 -8.36 8.25
CA GLU A 290 -7.55 -7.80 7.16
C GLU A 290 -7.97 -8.35 5.80
N LYS A 291 -8.28 -9.64 5.72
CA LYS A 291 -8.82 -10.29 4.52
C LYS A 291 -10.14 -9.65 4.08
N GLN A 292 -11.05 -9.40 5.02
CA GLN A 292 -12.33 -8.72 4.73
C GLN A 292 -12.12 -7.27 4.29
N VAL A 293 -11.18 -6.54 4.90
CA VAL A 293 -10.86 -5.17 4.49
C VAL A 293 -10.29 -5.16 3.08
N LEU A 294 -9.31 -6.01 2.79
CA LEU A 294 -8.68 -6.09 1.47
C LEU A 294 -9.71 -6.47 0.39
N LYS A 295 -10.57 -7.45 0.68
CA LYS A 295 -11.69 -7.81 -0.19
C LYS A 295 -12.61 -6.61 -0.45
N ALA A 296 -13.00 -5.88 0.60
CA ALA A 296 -13.86 -4.72 0.47
C ALA A 296 -13.21 -3.61 -0.39
N ILE A 297 -11.91 -3.38 -0.26
CA ILE A 297 -11.15 -2.44 -1.11
C ILE A 297 -11.23 -2.87 -2.58
N PHE A 298 -10.95 -4.13 -2.87
CA PHE A 298 -10.95 -4.64 -4.24
C PHE A 298 -12.34 -4.60 -4.88
N ASP A 299 -13.37 -4.97 -4.11
CA ASP A 299 -14.76 -4.94 -4.54
C ASP A 299 -15.27 -3.51 -4.73
N GLU A 300 -14.92 -2.58 -3.84
CA GLU A 300 -15.36 -1.18 -3.89
C GLU A 300 -14.70 -0.44 -5.04
N TYR A 301 -13.40 -0.58 -5.22
CA TYR A 301 -12.66 0.19 -6.22
C TYR A 301 -12.44 -0.55 -7.53
N LYS A 302 -12.92 -1.79 -7.66
CA LYS A 302 -12.95 -2.56 -8.93
C LYS A 302 -11.57 -2.69 -9.56
N VAL A 303 -10.61 -3.27 -8.83
CA VAL A 303 -9.24 -3.49 -9.33
C VAL A 303 -9.27 -4.31 -10.63
N SER A 304 -8.48 -3.89 -11.63
CA SER A 304 -8.45 -4.53 -12.95
C SER A 304 -7.67 -5.85 -12.94
N ALA A 305 -6.49 -5.86 -12.35
CA ALA A 305 -5.65 -7.05 -12.18
C ALA A 305 -4.64 -6.86 -11.05
N VAL A 306 -4.12 -7.99 -10.58
CA VAL A 306 -3.00 -8.06 -9.64
C VAL A 306 -1.80 -8.68 -10.34
N PHE A 307 -0.61 -8.13 -10.10
CA PHE A 307 0.66 -8.73 -10.52
C PHE A 307 1.49 -9.12 -9.30
N VAL A 308 1.98 -10.36 -9.31
CA VAL A 308 2.81 -10.98 -8.27
C VAL A 308 4.09 -11.60 -8.85
N GLY A 309 5.06 -11.92 -8.00
CA GLY A 309 6.30 -12.63 -8.34
C GLY A 309 6.42 -13.94 -7.55
N HIS A 310 7.59 -14.16 -6.93
CA HIS A 310 7.86 -15.16 -5.88
C HIS A 310 7.91 -16.62 -6.33
N THR A 311 6.95 -17.07 -7.15
CA THR A 311 6.88 -18.48 -7.59
C THR A 311 7.81 -18.77 -8.78
N HIS A 312 8.39 -17.74 -9.39
CA HIS A 312 9.32 -17.78 -10.53
C HIS A 312 8.75 -18.32 -11.86
N TYR A 313 7.48 -18.73 -11.90
CA TYR A 313 6.85 -19.23 -13.11
C TYR A 313 5.66 -18.36 -13.55
N PRO A 314 5.53 -18.09 -14.86
CA PRO A 314 4.41 -17.35 -15.40
C PRO A 314 3.09 -18.13 -15.19
N ALA A 315 2.14 -17.55 -14.46
CA ALA A 315 0.82 -18.15 -14.22
C ALA A 315 -0.31 -17.11 -14.13
N VAL A 316 -1.53 -17.51 -14.49
CA VAL A 316 -2.74 -16.73 -14.18
C VAL A 316 -3.61 -17.55 -13.25
N THR A 317 -4.01 -16.95 -12.14
CA THR A 317 -4.87 -17.58 -11.15
C THR A 317 -5.99 -16.62 -10.71
N TYR A 318 -6.98 -17.18 -10.03
CA TYR A 318 -8.01 -16.42 -9.35
C TYR A 318 -7.96 -16.77 -7.88
N HIS A 319 -7.64 -15.79 -7.04
CA HIS A 319 -7.65 -15.97 -5.60
C HIS A 319 -9.05 -15.65 -5.08
N HIS A 320 -9.63 -16.54 -4.26
CA HIS A 320 -11.00 -16.40 -3.73
C HIS A 320 -11.26 -15.02 -3.07
N LEU A 321 -10.24 -14.44 -2.44
CA LEU A 321 -10.29 -13.13 -1.80
C LEU A 321 -10.53 -11.97 -2.79
N PHE A 322 -10.03 -12.10 -4.02
CA PHE A 322 -10.15 -11.09 -5.07
C PHE A 322 -11.29 -11.39 -6.06
N GLY A 323 -12.05 -12.47 -5.84
CA GLY A 323 -13.14 -12.87 -6.71
C GLY A 323 -12.67 -13.10 -8.15
N ASN A 324 -13.22 -12.31 -9.09
CA ASN A 324 -12.94 -12.43 -10.52
C ASN A 324 -11.76 -11.57 -11.00
N VAL A 325 -11.03 -10.92 -10.10
CA VAL A 325 -9.82 -10.16 -10.48
C VAL A 325 -8.71 -11.15 -10.82
N PRO A 326 -8.17 -11.15 -12.06
CA PRO A 326 -7.08 -12.04 -12.43
C PRO A 326 -5.80 -11.66 -11.67
N VAL A 327 -5.11 -12.67 -11.16
CA VAL A 327 -3.79 -12.56 -10.52
C VAL A 327 -2.76 -13.17 -11.46
N TYR A 328 -1.86 -12.33 -11.94
CA TYR A 328 -0.76 -12.72 -12.80
C TYR A 328 0.50 -12.90 -11.97
N THR A 329 1.04 -14.10 -11.92
CA THR A 329 2.42 -14.28 -11.49
C THR A 329 3.33 -14.02 -12.67
N SER A 330 4.21 -13.03 -12.56
CA SER A 330 5.32 -12.86 -13.48
C SER A 330 6.35 -13.95 -13.19
N GLY A 331 6.88 -14.54 -14.25
CA GLY A 331 8.01 -15.44 -14.10
C GLY A 331 9.26 -14.69 -13.64
N ALA A 332 10.34 -15.42 -13.39
CA ALA A 332 11.57 -14.82 -12.92
C ALA A 332 12.47 -14.29 -14.05
N LEU A 333 12.98 -13.08 -13.85
CA LEU A 333 13.96 -12.47 -14.74
C LEU A 333 15.28 -13.25 -14.80
N TYR A 334 15.75 -13.82 -13.69
CA TYR A 334 16.95 -14.68 -13.70
C TYR A 334 16.78 -15.96 -14.54
N ALA A 335 15.55 -16.30 -14.94
CA ALA A 335 15.22 -17.39 -15.85
C ALA A 335 14.75 -16.91 -17.24
N GLY A 336 14.88 -15.59 -17.49
CA GLY A 336 14.58 -14.92 -18.74
C GLY A 336 13.12 -14.55 -18.96
N TYR A 337 12.24 -14.76 -17.97
CA TYR A 337 10.81 -14.48 -18.12
C TYR A 337 10.49 -13.00 -17.88
N PHE A 338 9.56 -12.47 -18.66
CA PHE A 338 8.96 -11.16 -18.43
C PHE A 338 7.56 -11.08 -19.08
N ASP A 339 6.73 -10.16 -18.59
CA ASP A 339 5.40 -9.92 -19.12
C ASP A 339 5.32 -8.55 -19.79
N ILE A 340 4.50 -8.44 -20.82
CA ILE A 340 4.08 -7.17 -21.41
C ILE A 340 2.59 -7.01 -21.12
N LEU A 341 2.24 -5.90 -20.47
CA LEU A 341 0.87 -5.45 -20.25
C LEU A 341 0.52 -4.42 -21.33
N ASN A 342 -0.46 -4.72 -22.17
CA ASN A 342 -1.03 -3.79 -23.14
C ASN A 342 -2.40 -3.30 -22.65
N VAL A 343 -2.51 -2.01 -22.35
CA VAL A 343 -3.72 -1.39 -21.79
C VAL A 343 -4.43 -0.59 -22.87
N LYS A 344 -5.72 -0.86 -23.03
CA LYS A 344 -6.63 -0.18 -23.95
C LYS A 344 -7.68 0.56 -23.13
N LYS A 345 -8.51 1.38 -23.77
CA LYS A 345 -9.55 2.16 -23.08
C LYS A 345 -10.49 1.30 -22.23
N ASP A 346 -10.92 0.15 -22.76
CA ASP A 346 -11.94 -0.71 -22.15
C ASP A 346 -11.48 -2.14 -21.85
N SER A 347 -10.24 -2.48 -22.17
CA SER A 347 -9.69 -3.81 -21.91
C SER A 347 -8.18 -3.75 -21.69
N PHE A 348 -7.58 -4.87 -21.29
CA PHE A 348 -6.15 -5.03 -21.22
C PHE A 348 -5.76 -6.46 -21.57
N GLN A 349 -4.56 -6.63 -22.12
CA GLN A 349 -4.01 -7.93 -22.49
C GLN A 349 -2.63 -8.11 -21.86
N VAL A 350 -2.34 -9.32 -21.40
CA VAL A 350 -1.02 -9.69 -20.89
C VAL A 350 -0.44 -10.79 -21.77
N GLN A 351 0.81 -10.63 -22.19
CA GLN A 351 1.54 -11.69 -22.87
C GLN A 351 2.87 -11.92 -22.16
N SER A 352 3.27 -13.18 -22.05
CA SER A 352 4.53 -13.58 -21.43
C SER A 352 5.55 -13.95 -22.46
N TYR A 353 6.77 -13.54 -22.19
CA TYR A 353 7.92 -13.79 -23.03
C TYR A 353 9.02 -14.45 -22.21
N ARG A 354 9.90 -15.13 -22.93
CA ARG A 354 11.14 -15.67 -22.37
C ARG A 354 12.30 -15.33 -23.29
N VAL A 355 13.42 -14.92 -22.71
CA VAL A 355 14.71 -14.82 -23.40
C VAL A 355 15.48 -16.12 -23.18
N THR A 356 15.87 -16.78 -24.26
CA THR A 356 16.74 -17.97 -24.26
C THR A 356 17.68 -17.88 -25.45
N ASP A 357 18.99 -18.04 -25.24
CA ASP A 357 20.01 -17.99 -26.30
C ASP A 357 19.83 -16.79 -27.24
N ASP A 358 19.74 -15.59 -26.65
CA ASP A 358 19.55 -14.28 -27.31
C ASP A 358 18.24 -14.14 -28.10
N LYS A 359 17.35 -15.12 -28.03
CA LYS A 359 16.05 -15.11 -28.71
C LYS A 359 14.93 -14.80 -27.74
N VAL A 360 14.12 -13.79 -28.10
CA VAL A 360 12.87 -13.48 -27.40
C VAL A 360 11.73 -14.29 -28.01
N THR A 361 11.12 -15.15 -27.20
CA THR A 361 10.00 -15.98 -27.61
C THR A 361 8.78 -15.66 -26.76
N MET A 362 7.62 -15.44 -27.40
CA MET A 362 6.36 -15.38 -26.67
C MET A 362 5.97 -16.81 -26.27
N ILE A 363 5.73 -17.01 -24.98
CA ILE A 363 5.41 -18.32 -24.41
C ILE A 363 3.92 -18.46 -24.11
N TYR A 364 3.25 -17.37 -23.73
CA TYR A 364 1.83 -17.36 -23.40
C TYR A 364 1.16 -16.07 -23.85
N ASP A 365 0.03 -16.18 -24.56
CA ASP A 365 -0.96 -15.12 -24.64
C ASP A 365 -1.94 -15.34 -23.48
N ARG A 366 -1.81 -14.53 -22.42
CA ARG A 366 -2.56 -14.74 -21.18
C ARG A 366 -3.99 -14.19 -21.26
N GLY A 367 -4.42 -13.72 -22.43
CA GLY A 367 -5.80 -13.33 -22.73
C GLY A 367 -6.03 -11.81 -22.69
N ASP A 368 -7.14 -11.41 -23.30
CA ASP A 368 -7.66 -10.04 -23.29
C ASP A 368 -8.85 -9.97 -22.32
N PHE A 369 -8.77 -9.05 -21.36
CA PHE A 369 -9.73 -8.91 -20.28
C PHE A 369 -10.41 -7.56 -20.38
N ILE A 370 -11.75 -7.59 -20.40
CA ILE A 370 -12.54 -6.38 -20.27
C ILE A 370 -12.29 -5.80 -18.88
N LYS A 371 -12.01 -4.50 -18.81
CA LYS A 371 -11.83 -3.84 -17.52
C LYS A 371 -13.12 -3.94 -16.72
N PRO A 372 -13.07 -4.10 -15.39
CA PRO A 372 -14.28 -4.04 -14.60
C PRO A 372 -14.95 -2.68 -14.77
N ALA A 373 -16.28 -2.66 -14.81
CA ALA A 373 -17.02 -1.40 -14.80
C ALA A 373 -16.61 -0.60 -13.56
N PRO A 374 -16.29 0.70 -13.68
CA PRO A 374 -15.99 1.51 -12.52
C PRO A 374 -17.19 1.50 -11.56
N PRO A 375 -16.97 1.72 -10.27
CA PRO A 375 -18.05 1.88 -9.31
C PRO A 375 -19.03 2.93 -9.83
N PRO A 376 -20.35 2.69 -9.75
CA PRO A 376 -21.31 3.67 -10.20
C PRO A 376 -21.15 4.95 -9.39
N LYS A 377 -21.48 6.08 -9.99
CA LYS A 377 -21.51 7.37 -9.30
C LYS A 377 -22.62 7.34 -8.24
N CYS A 378 -22.32 7.84 -7.04
CA CYS A 378 -23.37 8.18 -6.08
C CYS A 378 -24.04 9.51 -6.43
N TYR A 379 -25.37 9.51 -6.42
CA TYR A 379 -26.17 10.72 -6.42
C TYR A 379 -26.26 11.30 -5.01
N ARG A 380 -26.58 12.60 -4.92
CA ARG A 380 -26.88 13.28 -3.67
C ARG A 380 -28.39 13.33 -3.40
N PRO A 381 -28.82 13.41 -2.13
CA PRO A 381 -30.22 13.61 -1.81
C PRO A 381 -30.74 14.88 -2.49
N GLY A 382 -31.90 14.79 -3.15
CA GLY A 382 -32.50 15.88 -3.92
C GLY A 382 -32.10 15.97 -5.39
N GLU A 383 -31.09 15.22 -5.84
CA GLU A 383 -30.81 15.07 -7.28
C GLU A 383 -31.81 14.11 -7.93
N TYR A 384 -32.05 14.26 -9.25
CA TYR A 384 -32.77 13.24 -10.02
C TYR A 384 -31.94 11.95 -10.08
N VAL A 385 -32.49 10.86 -9.55
CA VAL A 385 -31.81 9.55 -9.46
C VAL A 385 -32.56 8.55 -10.35
N PRO A 386 -31.96 8.06 -11.44
CA PRO A 386 -32.59 7.04 -12.27
C PRO A 386 -32.85 5.76 -11.47
N ALA A 387 -33.91 5.03 -11.82
CA ALA A 387 -34.18 3.72 -11.24
C ALA A 387 -32.94 2.81 -11.34
N GLY A 388 -32.67 2.05 -10.29
CA GLY A 388 -31.52 1.17 -10.16
C GLY A 388 -30.22 1.85 -9.72
N HIS A 389 -30.15 3.19 -9.68
CA HIS A 389 -28.96 3.92 -9.25
C HIS A 389 -29.00 4.25 -7.75
N PHE A 390 -27.85 4.63 -7.22
CA PHE A 390 -27.66 4.82 -5.78
C PHE A 390 -27.57 6.30 -5.42
N VAL A 391 -28.25 6.66 -4.34
CA VAL A 391 -28.04 7.91 -3.61
C VAL A 391 -27.35 7.58 -2.29
N ARG A 392 -26.44 8.45 -1.86
CA ARG A 392 -25.82 8.33 -0.54
C ARG A 392 -26.20 9.51 0.35
N THR A 393 -26.31 9.28 1.64
CA THR A 393 -26.42 10.38 2.61
C THR A 393 -25.06 11.06 2.79
N GLU A 394 -25.06 12.34 3.16
CA GLU A 394 -23.83 12.99 3.60
C GLU A 394 -23.64 12.77 5.10
N LEU A 395 -22.37 12.62 5.52
CA LEU A 395 -22.02 12.47 6.94
C LEU A 395 -22.36 13.76 7.72
N ILE A 396 -22.19 14.91 7.08
CA ILE A 396 -22.51 16.24 7.61
C ILE A 396 -23.54 16.84 6.66
N PRO A 397 -24.85 16.64 6.92
CA PRO A 397 -25.91 17.10 6.03
C PRO A 397 -26.07 18.62 6.03
N ASP A 398 -25.86 19.27 7.19
CA ASP A 398 -26.00 20.72 7.36
C ASP A 398 -24.67 21.35 7.79
N GLU A 399 -24.21 22.37 7.07
CA GLU A 399 -22.98 23.11 7.38
C GLU A 399 -23.02 23.86 8.73
N ASN A 400 -24.20 23.94 9.35
CA ASN A 400 -24.44 24.57 10.64
C ASN A 400 -24.64 23.58 11.79
N GLN A 401 -24.60 22.27 11.53
CA GLN A 401 -24.78 21.27 12.57
C GLN A 401 -23.62 21.30 13.57
N THR A 402 -23.97 21.17 14.85
CA THR A 402 -23.01 21.07 15.95
C THR A 402 -22.89 19.62 16.39
N PHE A 403 -21.66 19.20 16.62
CA PHE A 403 -21.28 17.84 16.99
C PHE A 403 -20.43 17.84 18.25
N LEU A 404 -20.33 16.67 18.86
CA LEU A 404 -19.21 16.33 19.74
C LEU A 404 -18.29 15.38 18.96
N LEU A 405 -16.97 15.50 19.14
CA LEU A 405 -16.00 14.59 18.55
C LEU A 405 -15.54 13.62 19.63
N ARG A 406 -16.10 12.40 19.65
CA ARG A 406 -15.77 11.36 20.62
C ARG A 406 -14.60 10.52 20.11
N GLN A 407 -13.50 10.46 20.84
CA GLN A 407 -12.38 9.58 20.50
C GLN A 407 -12.79 8.12 20.67
N VAL A 408 -12.58 7.30 19.65
CA VAL A 408 -13.01 5.89 19.64
C VAL A 408 -12.30 5.07 20.74
N LYS A 409 -11.02 5.34 21.02
CA LYS A 409 -10.26 4.55 22.00
C LYS A 409 -10.69 4.76 23.45
N THR A 410 -10.94 6.00 23.85
CA THR A 410 -11.21 6.35 25.26
C THR A 410 -12.66 6.71 25.52
N SER A 411 -13.46 6.93 24.47
CA SER A 411 -14.80 7.51 24.55
C SER A 411 -14.85 8.93 25.15
N ASN A 412 -13.70 9.58 25.35
CA ASN A 412 -13.63 10.99 25.71
C ASN A 412 -13.98 11.88 24.52
N ALA A 413 -14.54 13.06 24.77
CA ALA A 413 -14.77 14.07 23.75
C ALA A 413 -13.57 15.00 23.61
N LEU A 414 -13.35 15.50 22.40
CA LEU A 414 -12.51 16.66 22.14
C LEU A 414 -13.10 17.88 22.86
N ASP A 415 -12.32 18.45 23.75
CA ASP A 415 -12.70 19.56 24.63
C ASP A 415 -11.67 20.70 24.47
N ALA A 416 -12.07 21.90 24.85
CA ALA A 416 -11.18 23.06 24.88
C ALA A 416 -11.45 23.94 26.11
N ASN A 417 -10.66 24.98 26.32
CA ASN A 417 -10.90 25.97 27.38
C ASN A 417 -10.85 27.41 26.84
N ALA A 418 -11.02 28.40 27.73
CA ALA A 418 -11.03 29.81 27.35
C ALA A 418 -9.63 30.30 26.91
N GLU A 419 -8.58 29.69 27.46
CA GLU A 419 -7.18 29.94 27.19
C GLU A 419 -6.79 29.44 25.78
N GLY A 420 -7.51 28.43 25.28
CA GLY A 420 -7.37 27.87 23.95
C GLY A 420 -6.68 26.50 23.92
N ASP A 421 -6.40 25.91 25.07
CA ASP A 421 -5.87 24.54 25.16
C ASP A 421 -6.92 23.54 24.64
N VAL A 422 -6.45 22.51 23.95
CA VAL A 422 -7.29 21.43 23.42
C VAL A 422 -6.82 20.11 24.01
N TYR A 423 -7.77 19.32 24.50
CA TYR A 423 -7.51 18.06 25.18
C TYR A 423 -8.72 17.14 25.02
N THR A 424 -8.65 15.92 25.55
CA THR A 424 -9.83 15.05 25.65
C THR A 424 -10.38 15.03 27.07
N ASN A 425 -11.69 14.94 27.23
CA ASN A 425 -12.32 14.84 28.54
C ASN A 425 -13.54 13.92 28.50
N LYS A 426 -13.97 13.39 29.65
CA LYS A 426 -15.12 12.48 29.71
C LYS A 426 -16.32 13.15 29.04
N LEU A 427 -16.92 12.48 28.05
CA LEU A 427 -18.06 13.02 27.29
C LEU A 427 -19.13 13.57 28.22
N ASN A 428 -19.42 14.87 28.09
CA ASN A 428 -20.46 15.57 28.83
C ASN A 428 -21.25 16.48 27.87
N THR A 429 -22.45 16.04 27.52
CA THR A 429 -23.34 16.74 26.57
C THR A 429 -23.78 18.13 27.04
N ALA A 430 -23.73 18.39 28.35
CA ALA A 430 -24.01 19.70 28.92
C ALA A 430 -22.82 20.67 28.82
N ASN A 431 -21.59 20.19 28.59
CA ASN A 431 -20.40 21.04 28.50
C ASN A 431 -20.39 21.78 27.14
N PRO A 432 -20.50 23.12 27.10
CA PRO A 432 -20.45 23.86 25.84
C PRO A 432 -19.06 23.87 25.19
N TYR A 433 -17.98 23.57 25.92
CA TYR A 433 -16.62 23.54 25.39
C TYR A 433 -16.29 22.28 24.55
N MET A 434 -17.13 21.25 24.62
CA MET A 434 -16.99 20.04 23.79
C MET A 434 -17.71 20.16 22.43
N ARG A 435 -18.32 21.31 22.13
CA ARG A 435 -19.20 21.49 20.98
C ARG A 435 -18.45 22.10 19.81
N TRP A 436 -18.51 21.41 18.68
CA TRP A 436 -17.77 21.76 17.46
C TRP A 436 -18.70 21.84 16.26
N LYS A 437 -18.48 22.83 15.41
CA LYS A 437 -19.17 22.97 14.12
C LYS A 437 -18.16 22.77 12.99
N LEU A 438 -18.51 21.93 12.02
CA LEU A 438 -17.65 21.65 10.87
C LEU A 438 -18.19 22.40 9.65
N GLN A 439 -17.52 23.47 9.27
CA GLN A 439 -17.88 24.27 8.10
C GLN A 439 -17.04 23.84 6.90
N HIS A 440 -17.68 23.40 5.82
CA HIS A 440 -16.99 23.10 4.56
C HIS A 440 -16.39 24.38 3.96
N MET A 441 -15.16 24.30 3.47
CA MET A 441 -14.44 25.45 2.91
C MET A 441 -14.25 25.28 1.40
N TRP A 442 -13.63 24.19 0.97
CA TRP A 442 -13.49 23.84 -0.44
C TRP A 442 -13.17 22.35 -0.61
N THR A 443 -13.08 21.94 -1.86
CA THR A 443 -12.62 20.62 -2.28
C THR A 443 -11.44 20.80 -3.22
N ASP A 444 -10.34 20.08 -2.98
CA ASP A 444 -9.14 20.18 -3.81
C ASP A 444 -9.24 19.35 -5.10
N SER A 445 -8.17 19.36 -5.91
CA SER A 445 -8.09 18.60 -7.16
C SER A 445 -8.07 17.08 -6.97
N ASN A 446 -7.78 16.59 -5.77
CA ASN A 446 -7.89 15.18 -5.40
C ASN A 446 -9.29 14.84 -4.87
N ASN A 447 -10.23 15.78 -4.90
CA ASN A 447 -11.56 15.66 -4.34
C ASN A 447 -11.56 15.48 -2.79
N GLU A 448 -10.48 15.91 -2.14
CA GLU A 448 -10.40 15.98 -0.68
C GLU A 448 -11.15 17.22 -0.18
N LYS A 449 -12.09 17.03 0.75
CA LYS A 449 -12.89 18.11 1.34
C LYS A 449 -12.17 18.69 2.57
N TYR A 450 -11.95 20.00 2.56
CA TYR A 450 -11.35 20.74 3.66
C TYR A 450 -12.40 21.51 4.45
N TYR A 451 -12.25 21.47 5.77
CA TYR A 451 -13.20 22.05 6.72
C TYR A 451 -12.48 22.97 7.70
N LYS A 452 -13.22 23.98 8.14
CA LYS A 452 -12.93 24.78 9.33
C LYS A 452 -13.70 24.19 10.50
N ILE A 453 -13.00 23.78 11.56
CA ILE A 453 -13.60 23.18 12.75
C ILE A 453 -13.71 24.25 13.83
N ILE A 454 -14.93 24.70 14.11
CA ILE A 454 -15.23 25.87 14.94
C ILE A 454 -15.63 25.40 16.34
N HIS A 455 -14.95 25.90 17.36
CA HIS A 455 -15.31 25.72 18.75
C HIS A 455 -16.50 26.65 19.08
N VAL A 456 -17.64 26.06 19.43
CA VAL A 456 -18.92 26.81 19.53
C VAL A 456 -18.93 27.80 20.69
N LYS A 457 -18.20 27.53 21.77
CA LYS A 457 -18.24 28.36 22.97
C LYS A 457 -17.66 29.76 22.78
N ASP A 458 -16.57 29.90 22.03
CA ASP A 458 -15.84 31.17 21.86
C ASP A 458 -15.55 31.54 20.39
N ASN A 459 -16.10 30.79 19.43
CA ASN A 459 -15.94 30.96 17.98
C ASN A 459 -14.48 30.91 17.48
N LYS A 460 -13.54 30.41 18.28
CA LYS A 460 -12.22 30.05 17.79
C LYS A 460 -12.30 28.79 16.92
N VAL A 461 -11.24 28.50 16.18
CA VAL A 461 -11.12 27.32 15.33
C VAL A 461 -10.02 26.40 15.81
N LEU A 462 -10.15 25.10 15.55
CA LEU A 462 -9.08 24.14 15.75
C LEU A 462 -7.89 24.48 14.84
N ASP A 463 -6.74 24.67 15.45
CA ASP A 463 -5.50 25.12 14.82
C ASP A 463 -4.35 24.23 15.30
N GLY A 464 -3.19 24.37 14.67
CA GLY A 464 -1.97 23.74 15.13
C GLY A 464 -0.72 24.41 14.61
N ASP A 465 0.42 23.76 14.81
CA ASP A 465 1.71 24.27 14.37
C ASP A 465 2.63 23.16 13.82
N SER A 466 3.79 23.56 13.29
CA SER A 466 4.78 22.63 12.74
C SER A 466 5.36 21.63 13.76
N LYS A 467 5.25 21.92 15.07
CA LYS A 467 5.67 21.04 16.15
C LYS A 467 4.62 19.97 16.45
N GLY A 468 3.38 20.16 16.00
CA GLY A 468 2.26 19.27 16.25
C GLY A 468 1.44 19.65 17.48
N ASN A 469 1.63 20.86 18.02
CA ASN A 469 0.73 21.35 19.07
C ASN A 469 -0.64 21.60 18.46
N ILE A 470 -1.70 21.29 19.20
CA ILE A 470 -3.09 21.52 18.81
C ILE A 470 -3.74 22.42 19.86
N TYR A 471 -4.42 23.45 19.38
CA TYR A 471 -5.05 24.46 20.21
C TYR A 471 -6.21 25.10 19.44
N THR A 472 -6.96 25.98 20.08
CA THR A 472 -7.93 26.84 19.39
C THR A 472 -7.40 28.26 19.23
N ARG A 473 -7.68 28.88 18.07
CA ARG A 473 -7.26 30.25 17.77
C ARG A 473 -8.34 31.00 16.98
N GLN A 474 -8.30 32.32 17.01
CA GLN A 474 -9.10 33.14 16.10
C GLN A 474 -8.83 32.76 14.63
N TRP A 475 -9.89 32.74 13.84
CA TRP A 475 -9.80 32.47 12.41
C TRP A 475 -8.90 33.49 11.72
N ASN A 476 -7.85 33.01 11.06
CA ASN A 476 -6.95 33.81 10.24
C ASN A 476 -6.81 33.26 8.80
N GLY A 477 -7.47 32.13 8.50
CA GLY A 477 -7.41 31.50 7.18
C GLY A 477 -6.07 30.85 6.83
N GLY A 478 -5.20 30.64 7.81
CA GLY A 478 -3.90 29.99 7.65
C GLY A 478 -4.03 28.48 7.41
N ALA A 479 -3.03 27.90 6.74
CA ALA A 479 -3.03 26.48 6.35
C ALA A 479 -3.23 25.50 7.53
N TYR A 480 -2.83 25.88 8.74
CA TYR A 480 -2.99 25.06 9.95
C TYR A 480 -4.43 24.96 10.45
N GLN A 481 -5.31 25.87 10.04
CA GLN A 481 -6.72 25.93 10.46
C GLN A 481 -7.67 25.15 9.54
N TYR A 482 -7.13 24.51 8.49
CA TYR A 482 -7.91 23.67 7.59
C TYR A 482 -7.65 22.20 7.87
N TRP A 483 -8.74 21.45 7.98
CA TRP A 483 -8.72 20.04 8.32
C TRP A 483 -9.45 19.24 7.25
N ALA A 484 -8.75 18.31 6.64
CA ALA A 484 -9.38 17.31 5.79
C ALA A 484 -10.06 16.25 6.64
N LEU A 485 -11.28 15.89 6.23
CA LEU A 485 -12.04 14.79 6.82
C LEU A 485 -11.80 13.51 6.02
N LEU A 486 -10.91 12.67 6.54
CA LEU A 486 -10.62 11.37 5.97
C LEU A 486 -11.67 10.37 6.47
N LYS A 487 -12.43 9.78 5.53
CA LYS A 487 -13.65 9.01 5.83
C LYS A 487 -13.40 7.52 5.67
N TYR A 488 -13.75 6.73 6.69
CA TYR A 488 -13.56 5.27 6.69
C TYR A 488 -14.85 4.49 6.92
N SER A 489 -15.72 5.06 7.76
CA SER A 489 -17.07 4.61 8.13
C SER A 489 -17.21 3.21 8.73
N TYR A 490 -17.56 3.21 10.01
CA TYR A 490 -18.78 2.68 10.66
C TYR A 490 -19.16 3.75 11.70
N GLY A 491 -20.44 4.05 11.97
CA GLY A 491 -20.85 4.99 13.05
C GLY A 491 -20.37 6.46 12.98
N GLY A 492 -20.06 7.00 11.79
CA GLY A 492 -19.61 8.40 11.68
C GLY A 492 -18.16 8.63 12.12
N ILE A 493 -17.34 7.59 12.12
CA ILE A 493 -15.90 7.67 12.43
C ILE A 493 -15.11 8.33 11.28
N ILE A 494 -14.29 9.31 11.65
CA ILE A 494 -13.41 10.08 10.79
C ILE A 494 -11.98 10.12 11.36
N GLN A 495 -11.01 10.41 10.49
CA GLN A 495 -9.72 10.95 10.90
C GLN A 495 -9.59 12.38 10.35
N LEU A 496 -8.88 13.23 11.08
CA LEU A 496 -8.68 14.63 10.73
C LEU A 496 -7.22 14.86 10.36
N ARG A 497 -6.97 15.39 9.18
CA ARG A 497 -5.62 15.72 8.72
C ARG A 497 -5.47 17.21 8.49
N SER A 498 -4.50 17.84 9.14
CA SER A 498 -4.22 19.26 8.95
C SER A 498 -3.64 19.52 7.56
N LEU A 499 -4.14 20.54 6.85
CA LEU A 499 -3.61 20.93 5.55
C LEU A 499 -2.17 21.44 5.66
N GLY A 500 -1.89 22.25 6.67
CA GLY A 500 -0.59 22.93 6.85
C GLY A 500 0.53 22.02 7.33
N THR A 501 0.25 21.10 8.26
CA THR A 501 1.27 20.18 8.80
C THR A 501 1.26 18.80 8.16
N LYS A 502 0.17 18.42 7.47
CA LYS A 502 -0.13 17.04 7.03
C LYS A 502 -0.24 16.02 8.17
N ARG A 503 -0.23 16.45 9.43
CA ARG A 503 -0.36 15.61 10.62
C ARG A 503 -1.81 15.17 10.83
N ILE A 504 -1.97 13.97 11.38
CA ILE A 504 -3.26 13.44 11.82
C ILE A 504 -3.56 13.94 13.24
N LEU A 505 -4.81 14.32 13.52
CA LEU A 505 -5.26 14.64 14.88
C LEU A 505 -5.30 13.35 15.71
N ASP A 506 -4.49 13.32 16.76
CA ASP A 506 -4.31 12.17 17.64
C ASP A 506 -4.50 12.61 19.10
N ALA A 507 -4.68 11.62 19.97
CA ALA A 507 -4.68 11.85 21.41
C ALA A 507 -4.14 10.62 22.14
N ASN A 508 -3.99 10.70 23.45
CA ASN A 508 -3.41 9.60 24.24
C ASN A 508 -4.24 9.28 25.50
N ALA A 509 -3.80 8.28 26.26
CA ALA A 509 -4.44 7.92 27.53
C ALA A 509 -4.32 9.03 28.60
N GLY A 510 -3.30 9.89 28.49
CA GLY A 510 -3.08 11.07 29.32
C GLY A 510 -4.00 12.24 29.01
N ARG A 511 -4.84 12.11 27.97
CA ARG A 511 -5.81 13.10 27.46
C ARG A 511 -5.23 14.24 26.63
N ASP A 512 -3.94 14.23 26.34
CA ASP A 512 -3.34 15.22 25.46
C ASP A 512 -3.87 15.04 24.04
N VAL A 513 -4.09 16.14 23.33
CA VAL A 513 -4.44 16.17 21.90
C VAL A 513 -3.30 16.82 21.14
N TYR A 514 -2.85 16.19 20.06
CA TYR A 514 -1.71 16.64 19.28
C TYR A 514 -1.80 16.19 17.83
N GLY A 515 -1.05 16.85 16.95
CA GLY A 515 -0.84 16.43 15.58
C GLY A 515 0.29 15.41 15.51
N THR A 516 0.01 14.19 15.04
CA THR A 516 1.03 13.13 14.88
C THR A 516 1.53 13.03 13.44
N ASN A 517 2.82 12.74 13.27
CA ASN A 517 3.42 12.39 11.97
C ASN A 517 3.29 10.88 11.69
N SER A 518 2.13 10.27 11.93
CA SER A 518 1.89 8.88 11.57
C SER A 518 1.31 8.74 10.16
N THR A 519 1.42 7.55 9.60
CA THR A 519 0.62 7.19 8.43
C THR A 519 -0.84 6.99 8.79
N LEU A 520 -1.65 6.84 7.76
CA LEU A 520 -3.08 6.58 7.88
C LEU A 520 -3.31 5.19 8.44
N LYS A 521 -4.04 5.09 9.55
CA LYS A 521 -4.35 3.81 10.19
C LYS A 521 -5.75 3.79 10.76
N PHE A 522 -6.69 3.19 10.04
CA PHE A 522 -8.07 3.04 10.55
C PHE A 522 -8.15 2.14 11.79
N THR A 523 -7.12 1.33 12.08
CA THR A 523 -7.03 0.51 13.29
C THR A 523 -6.54 1.29 14.51
N ASN A 524 -5.98 2.49 14.33
CA ASN A 524 -5.54 3.32 15.44
C ASN A 524 -6.72 4.13 16.02
N ASN A 525 -7.36 3.57 17.03
CA ASN A 525 -8.53 4.18 17.67
C ASN A 525 -8.24 5.49 18.42
N TYR A 526 -6.98 5.87 18.65
CA TYR A 526 -6.66 7.19 19.20
C TYR A 526 -6.79 8.31 18.15
N GLN A 527 -6.58 7.97 16.87
CA GLN A 527 -6.69 8.88 15.72
C GLN A 527 -8.11 8.93 15.16
N ASN A 528 -8.95 7.98 15.55
CA ASN A 528 -10.32 7.86 15.09
C ASN A 528 -11.26 8.67 16.00
N TRP A 529 -12.04 9.55 15.38
CA TRP A 529 -13.01 10.42 16.03
C TRP A 529 -14.40 10.10 15.50
N GLU A 530 -15.30 9.77 16.39
CA GLU A 530 -16.70 9.54 16.11
C GLU A 530 -17.48 10.84 16.27
N LEU A 531 -18.22 11.24 15.24
CA LEU A 531 -19.16 12.34 15.35
C LEU A 531 -20.39 11.89 16.13
N THR A 532 -20.76 12.62 17.18
CA THR A 532 -22.02 12.42 17.89
C THR A 532 -22.88 13.68 17.85
N ASP A 533 -24.19 13.50 17.98
CA ASP A 533 -25.10 14.61 18.25
C ASP A 533 -24.86 15.22 19.65
N LEU A 534 -25.63 16.26 19.98
CA LEU A 534 -25.55 16.95 21.27
C LEU A 534 -26.09 16.13 22.44
N GLN A 535 -26.74 15.00 22.18
CA GLN A 535 -27.20 14.02 23.17
C GLN A 535 -26.18 12.89 23.36
N GLY A 536 -25.08 12.88 22.59
CA GLY A 536 -24.03 11.88 22.65
C GLY A 536 -24.33 10.62 21.83
N ASN A 537 -25.39 10.62 21.02
CA ASN A 537 -25.70 9.53 20.11
C ASN A 537 -24.81 9.63 18.87
N SER A 538 -24.29 8.50 18.41
CA SER A 538 -23.50 8.42 17.19
C SER A 538 -24.27 8.97 16.00
N VAL A 539 -23.62 9.80 15.20
CA VAL A 539 -24.17 10.24 13.91
C VAL A 539 -24.23 9.00 13.00
N PRO A 540 -25.34 8.76 12.29
CA PRO A 540 -25.45 7.63 11.38
C PRO A 540 -24.31 7.62 10.36
N ALA A 541 -23.83 6.42 10.02
CA ALA A 541 -22.86 6.29 8.94
C ALA A 541 -23.45 6.81 7.61
N VAL A 542 -22.57 6.99 6.62
CA VAL A 542 -22.99 7.24 5.24
C VAL A 542 -23.79 6.02 4.78
N ARG A 543 -25.08 6.23 4.53
CA ARG A 543 -26.02 5.21 4.09
C ARG A 543 -26.23 5.31 2.60
N TYR A 544 -26.46 4.17 1.97
CA TYR A 544 -26.74 4.06 0.55
C TYR A 544 -28.16 3.58 0.34
N PHE A 545 -28.86 4.20 -0.61
CA PHE A 545 -30.19 3.78 -1.02
C PHE A 545 -30.21 3.65 -2.53
N LYS A 546 -30.78 2.56 -3.02
CA LYS A 546 -31.02 2.33 -4.43
C LYS A 546 -32.42 2.80 -4.79
N ALA A 547 -32.54 3.62 -5.84
CA ALA A 547 -33.83 4.04 -6.36
C ALA A 547 -34.58 2.84 -6.96
N LYS A 548 -35.77 2.52 -6.45
CA LYS A 548 -36.62 1.46 -7.01
C LYS A 548 -37.40 1.92 -8.25
N ARG A 549 -37.63 3.22 -8.40
CA ARG A 549 -38.48 3.83 -9.43
C ARG A 549 -37.84 5.09 -10.00
N ALA A 550 -38.34 5.55 -11.15
CA ALA A 550 -37.86 6.79 -11.77
C ALA A 550 -38.26 8.05 -11.00
N ASP A 551 -39.33 7.98 -10.18
CA ASP A 551 -39.84 9.06 -9.33
C ASP A 551 -39.32 8.99 -7.88
N SER A 552 -38.37 8.09 -7.58
CA SER A 552 -37.81 7.95 -6.24
C SER A 552 -37.22 9.26 -5.71
N SER A 553 -36.55 10.04 -6.57
CA SER A 553 -35.92 11.33 -6.19
C SER A 553 -36.90 12.40 -5.68
N SER A 554 -38.19 12.27 -5.99
CA SER A 554 -39.22 13.19 -5.48
C SER A 554 -39.70 12.84 -4.07
N ASN A 555 -39.20 11.74 -3.49
CA ASN A 555 -39.59 11.24 -2.19
C ASN A 555 -38.40 11.28 -1.22
N PRO A 556 -38.63 11.63 0.06
CA PRO A 556 -37.56 11.68 1.05
C PRO A 556 -36.93 10.30 1.25
N LEU A 557 -35.65 10.27 1.62
CA LEU A 557 -34.99 9.03 1.98
C LEU A 557 -35.61 8.43 3.26
N PRO A 558 -35.74 7.10 3.35
CA PRO A 558 -36.18 6.46 4.57
C PRO A 558 -35.25 6.78 5.75
N ASN A 559 -35.86 6.85 6.94
CA ASN A 559 -35.08 6.95 8.16
C ASN A 559 -34.39 5.61 8.46
N ARG A 560 -33.15 5.70 8.95
CA ARG A 560 -32.29 4.57 9.33
C ARG A 560 -32.02 3.59 8.18
N ASP A 561 -32.15 2.30 8.42
CA ASP A 561 -31.84 1.14 7.57
C ASP A 561 -33.09 0.56 6.88
N ASN A 562 -34.17 1.35 6.82
CA ASN A 562 -35.43 0.91 6.22
C ASN A 562 -35.45 1.04 4.70
N SER A 563 -36.18 0.14 4.05
CA SER A 563 -36.60 0.28 2.65
C SER A 563 -38.08 0.66 2.59
N ASP A 564 -38.49 1.35 1.54
CA ASP A 564 -39.89 1.62 1.24
C ASP A 564 -40.23 1.33 -0.24
N GLN A 565 -41.33 1.87 -0.76
CA GLN A 565 -41.74 1.67 -2.16
C GLN A 565 -40.86 2.43 -3.18
N TYR A 566 -40.09 3.44 -2.74
CA TYR A 566 -39.24 4.28 -3.59
C TYR A 566 -37.75 3.95 -3.43
N TRP A 567 -37.33 3.55 -2.24
CA TRP A 567 -35.93 3.38 -1.87
C TRP A 567 -35.67 1.99 -1.29
N GLU A 568 -34.61 1.35 -1.75
CA GLU A 568 -34.05 0.13 -1.18
C GLU A 568 -32.79 0.47 -0.39
N TYR A 569 -32.75 0.17 0.90
CA TYR A 569 -31.53 0.33 1.68
C TYR A 569 -30.45 -0.64 1.18
N ALA A 570 -29.31 -0.08 0.77
CA ALA A 570 -28.19 -0.80 0.17
C ALA A 570 -26.98 -0.90 1.11
N GLY A 571 -27.16 -0.60 2.39
CA GLY A 571 -26.13 -0.68 3.41
C GLY A 571 -25.48 0.65 3.77
N GLU A 572 -24.38 0.54 4.51
CA GLU A 572 -23.58 1.66 5.01
C GLU A 572 -22.14 1.53 4.54
N LYS A 573 -21.48 2.67 4.38
CA LYS A 573 -20.05 2.67 4.10
C LYS A 573 -19.34 2.04 5.30
N GLY A 574 -18.43 1.11 5.02
CA GLY A 574 -17.84 0.18 5.98
C GLY A 574 -16.36 -0.06 5.71
N ILE A 575 -15.53 -0.27 6.73
CA ILE A 575 -14.13 -0.71 6.51
C ILE A 575 -14.09 -2.12 5.90
N THR A 576 -14.98 -3.03 6.33
CA THR A 576 -15.06 -4.42 5.86
C THR A 576 -16.14 -4.66 4.80
N LYS A 577 -16.83 -3.60 4.34
CA LYS A 577 -17.89 -3.69 3.33
C LYS A 577 -17.63 -2.69 2.22
N ALA A 578 -17.72 -3.15 0.98
CA ALA A 578 -17.60 -2.30 -0.18
C ALA A 578 -18.79 -1.34 -0.29
N ALA A 579 -18.51 -0.06 -0.57
CA ALA A 579 -19.57 0.86 -0.97
C ALA A 579 -20.18 0.44 -2.32
N PRO A 580 -21.51 0.55 -2.50
CA PRO A 580 -22.15 0.23 -3.77
C PRO A 580 -21.91 1.29 -4.85
N CYS A 581 -21.47 2.50 -4.48
CA CYS A 581 -21.17 3.61 -5.38
C CYS A 581 -20.10 4.53 -4.75
N ILE A 582 -19.46 5.39 -5.57
CA ILE A 582 -18.46 6.39 -5.16
C ILE A 582 -18.91 7.82 -5.48
#